data_AF-A0A0R3QBS3-F1
#
_entry.id   AF-A0A0R3QBS3-F1
#
_cell.length_a   1.000
_cell.length_b   1.000
_cell.length_c   1.000
_cell.angle_alpha   90.00
_cell.angle_beta   90.00
_cell.angle_gamma   90.00
#
_symmetry.space_group_name_H-M   'P 1'
#
loop_
_entity.id
_entity.type
_entity.pdbx_description
1 polymer ?
#
loop_
_entity_poly.entity_id
_entity_poly.type
_entity_poly.pdbx_seq_one_letter_code
_entity_poly.pdbx_strand_id
1 'polypeptide(L)'
;MERSVDVICDPRLRMRIILNMAATQEVSPSVPINRYYRSLNEMYRVAGFCIEDKDYERAFIYYMRFVSLAVESLPNHKQYNGFSSAEKAKAEAVLGDAFVKAESLKEQLKKKYEEEAVLARQSAKKTTADNVAVIGKNMSVRDVVARNRFLEIVDHKKSGSAAVMFDSRNLAHKEVVVAADLVENFVQLAQVNTNRNVETCAILCGSL
;
A
#
# COMPACT_ATOMS: atom_id res chain seq x y z
N MET A 1 4.89 -4.21 1.28
CA MET A 1 4.57 -5.00 0.06
C MET A 1 5.87 -5.34 -0.63
N GLU A 2 6.29 -6.59 -0.55
CA GLU A 2 7.40 -7.09 -1.37
C GLU A 2 6.93 -7.06 -2.83
N ARG A 3 7.73 -6.43 -3.71
CA ARG A 3 7.37 -6.23 -5.13
C ARG A 3 8.19 -7.22 -5.96
N SER A 4 7.55 -7.85 -6.94
CA SER A 4 8.28 -8.65 -7.91
C SER A 4 9.19 -7.77 -8.76
N VAL A 5 10.37 -8.28 -9.12
CA VAL A 5 11.38 -7.57 -9.92
C VAL A 5 10.79 -7.10 -11.26
N ASP A 6 9.84 -7.86 -11.80
CA ASP A 6 9.14 -7.56 -13.05
C ASP A 6 8.34 -6.24 -12.97
N VAL A 7 7.72 -5.95 -11.82
CA VAL A 7 6.96 -4.71 -11.59
C VAL A 7 7.89 -3.50 -11.44
N ILE A 8 9.12 -3.70 -10.99
CA ILE A 8 10.13 -2.64 -10.88
C ILE A 8 10.69 -2.29 -12.27
N CYS A 9 10.86 -3.28 -13.14
CA CYS A 9 11.45 -3.12 -14.48
C CYS A 9 10.53 -2.42 -15.50
N ASP A 10 9.22 -2.37 -15.27
CA ASP A 10 8.26 -1.66 -16.11
C ASP A 10 7.55 -0.50 -15.38
N PRO A 11 8.00 0.76 -15.60
CA PRO A 11 7.40 1.96 -15.02
C PRO A 11 5.91 2.12 -15.35
N ARG A 12 5.50 1.70 -16.56
CA ARG A 12 4.12 1.89 -17.05
C ARG A 12 3.18 0.96 -16.33
N LEU A 13 3.59 -0.31 -16.15
CA LEU A 13 2.82 -1.29 -15.41
C LEU A 13 2.65 -0.87 -13.95
N ARG A 14 3.72 -0.42 -13.29
CA ARG A 14 3.66 0.06 -11.90
C ARG A 14 2.72 1.26 -11.74
N MET A 15 2.81 2.25 -12.64
CA MET A 15 1.89 3.39 -12.62
C MET A 15 0.43 2.94 -12.81
N ARG A 16 0.17 1.99 -13.71
CA ARG A 16 -1.17 1.43 -13.91
C ARG A 16 -1.70 0.73 -12.65
N ILE A 17 -0.88 -0.07 -11.97
CA ILE A 17 -1.27 -0.75 -10.73
C ILE A 17 -1.68 0.28 -9.67
N ILE A 18 -0.89 1.34 -9.49
CA ILE A 18 -1.18 2.40 -8.52
C ILE A 18 -2.48 3.14 -8.88
N LEU A 19 -2.70 3.46 -10.16
CA LEU A 19 -3.94 4.09 -10.61
C LEU A 19 -5.16 3.19 -10.39
N ASN A 20 -5.02 1.88 -10.62
CA ASN A 20 -6.09 0.91 -10.35
C ASN A 20 -6.39 0.80 -8.85
N MET A 21 -5.37 0.87 -7.99
CA MET A 21 -5.56 0.90 -6.53
C MET A 21 -6.25 2.20 -6.06
N ALA A 22 -6.06 3.29 -6.79
CA ALA A 22 -6.68 4.58 -6.54
C ALA A 22 -8.08 4.74 -7.19
N ALA A 23 -8.56 3.71 -7.89
CA ALA A 23 -9.84 3.76 -8.59
C ALA A 23 -11.00 4.07 -7.63
N THR A 24 -12.03 4.75 -8.16
CA THR A 24 -13.22 5.13 -7.41
C THR A 24 -13.93 3.91 -6.86
N GLN A 25 -14.32 3.98 -5.59
CA GLN A 25 -15.18 3.00 -4.98
C GLN A 25 -16.63 3.40 -5.25
N GLU A 26 -17.47 2.43 -5.62
CA GLU A 26 -18.90 2.67 -5.78
C GLU A 26 -19.54 3.15 -4.46
N VAL A 27 -20.32 4.23 -4.56
CA VAL A 27 -21.03 4.81 -3.42
C VAL A 27 -22.42 4.17 -3.35
N SER A 28 -22.64 3.34 -2.32
CA SER A 28 -23.94 2.75 -2.06
C SER A 28 -24.97 3.81 -1.64
N PRO A 29 -26.14 3.88 -2.30
CA PRO A 29 -27.22 4.80 -1.94
C PRO A 29 -27.89 4.51 -0.60
N SER A 30 -27.63 3.34 0.00
CA SER A 30 -28.20 2.95 1.30
C SER A 30 -27.47 3.56 2.49
N VAL A 31 -26.23 4.02 2.28
CA VAL A 31 -25.37 4.55 3.34
C VAL A 31 -25.52 6.07 3.39
N PRO A 32 -25.72 6.69 4.57
CA PRO A 32 -25.86 8.13 4.67
C PRO A 32 -24.65 8.90 4.12
N ILE A 33 -24.90 9.93 3.32
CA ILE A 33 -23.85 10.69 2.62
C ILE A 33 -22.77 11.25 3.56
N ASN A 34 -23.16 11.67 4.76
CA ASN A 34 -22.24 12.22 5.77
C ASN A 34 -21.11 11.24 6.16
N ARG A 35 -21.38 9.93 6.11
CA ARG A 35 -20.35 8.93 6.44
C ARG A 35 -19.23 8.88 5.40
N TYR A 36 -19.54 9.14 4.14
CA TYR A 36 -18.53 9.27 3.10
C TYR A 36 -17.69 10.53 3.28
N TYR A 37 -18.29 11.66 3.70
CA TYR A 37 -17.52 12.87 4.02
C TYR A 37 -16.56 12.67 5.19
N ARG A 38 -16.92 11.89 6.21
CA ARG A 38 -15.93 11.47 7.23
C ARG A 38 -14.82 10.62 6.64
N SER A 39 -15.18 9.66 5.80
CA SER A 39 -14.20 8.80 5.13
C SER A 39 -13.24 9.62 4.28
N LEU A 40 -13.73 10.65 3.59
CA LEU A 40 -12.89 11.62 2.87
C LEU A 40 -11.92 12.35 3.81
N ASN A 41 -12.42 12.92 4.91
CA ASN A 41 -11.55 13.62 5.87
C ASN A 41 -10.46 12.70 6.44
N GLU A 42 -10.78 11.43 6.71
CA GLU A 42 -9.79 10.44 7.13
C GLU A 42 -8.80 10.08 6.02
N MET A 43 -9.26 9.91 4.76
CA MET A 43 -8.36 9.66 3.62
C MET A 43 -7.34 10.80 3.48
N TYR A 44 -7.78 12.05 3.56
CA TYR A 44 -6.90 13.21 3.50
C TYR A 44 -5.90 13.24 4.67
N ARG A 45 -6.36 12.93 5.88
CA ARG A 45 -5.50 12.85 7.08
C ARG A 45 -4.43 11.76 6.96
N VAL A 46 -4.82 10.55 6.53
CA VAL A 46 -3.89 9.43 6.31
C VAL A 46 -2.88 9.74 5.20
N ALA A 47 -3.32 10.43 4.14
CA ALA A 47 -2.42 10.87 3.06
C ALA A 47 -1.33 11.84 3.58
N GLY A 48 -1.68 12.71 4.53
CA GLY A 48 -0.71 13.57 5.24
C GLY A 48 0.38 12.77 5.93
N PHE A 49 0.02 11.78 6.74
CA PHE A 49 0.99 10.91 7.42
C PHE A 49 1.85 10.12 6.43
N CYS A 50 1.28 9.64 5.31
CA CYS A 50 2.05 8.94 4.29
C CYS A 50 3.14 9.82 3.64
N ILE A 51 2.91 11.14 3.52
CA ILE A 51 3.94 12.07 3.07
C ILE A 51 5.08 12.16 4.09
N GLU A 52 4.75 12.25 5.38
CA GLU A 52 5.74 12.31 6.48
C GLU A 52 6.60 11.03 6.52
N ASP A 53 5.98 9.87 6.31
CA ASP A 53 6.63 8.56 6.24
C ASP A 53 7.40 8.32 4.92
N LYS A 54 7.36 9.27 3.98
CA LYS A 54 7.95 9.17 2.63
C LYS A 54 7.37 8.03 1.78
N ASP A 55 6.16 7.57 2.12
CA ASP A 55 5.40 6.62 1.33
C ASP A 55 4.53 7.36 0.30
N TYR A 56 5.19 7.90 -0.72
CA TYR A 56 4.57 8.71 -1.77
C TYR A 56 3.52 7.95 -2.60
N GLU A 57 3.65 6.63 -2.71
CA GLU A 57 2.70 5.80 -3.46
C GLU A 57 1.38 5.70 -2.74
N ARG A 58 1.42 5.39 -1.43
CA ARG A 58 0.20 5.38 -0.61
C ARG A 58 -0.40 6.77 -0.48
N ALA A 59 0.43 7.80 -0.29
CA ALA A 59 -0.04 9.18 -0.27
C ALA A 59 -0.81 9.51 -1.55
N PHE A 60 -0.25 9.18 -2.73
CA PHE A 60 -0.91 9.39 -4.02
C PHE A 60 -2.23 8.64 -4.12
N ILE A 61 -2.29 7.37 -3.71
CA ILE A 61 -3.53 6.57 -3.73
C ILE A 61 -4.62 7.25 -2.89
N TYR A 62 -4.30 7.69 -1.67
CA TYR A 62 -5.28 8.34 -0.80
C TYR A 62 -5.74 9.70 -1.34
N TYR A 63 -4.84 10.55 -1.84
CA TYR A 63 -5.24 11.83 -2.44
C TYR A 63 -6.07 11.65 -3.71
N MET A 64 -5.69 10.73 -4.60
CA MET A 64 -6.47 10.43 -5.79
C MET A 64 -7.84 9.88 -5.44
N ARG A 65 -7.93 8.96 -4.47
CA ARG A 65 -9.21 8.40 -4.01
C ARG A 65 -10.10 9.45 -3.35
N PHE A 66 -9.50 10.36 -2.58
CA PHE A 66 -10.21 11.49 -2.00
C PHE A 66 -10.84 12.36 -3.10
N VAL A 67 -10.03 12.77 -4.08
CA VAL A 67 -10.46 13.62 -5.19
C VAL A 67 -11.54 12.94 -6.02
N SER A 68 -11.32 11.69 -6.42
CA SER A 68 -12.22 10.97 -7.30
C SER A 68 -13.56 10.66 -6.64
N LEU A 69 -13.55 10.27 -5.36
CA LEU A 69 -14.78 10.08 -4.58
C LEU A 69 -15.55 11.41 -4.42
N ALA A 70 -14.86 12.52 -4.12
CA ALA A 70 -15.48 13.81 -3.89
C ALA A 70 -16.11 14.43 -5.15
N VAL A 71 -15.44 14.30 -6.31
CA VAL A 71 -15.84 14.97 -7.55
C VAL A 71 -16.67 14.08 -8.48
N GLU A 72 -16.43 12.77 -8.48
CA GLU A 72 -17.12 11.86 -9.40
C GLU A 72 -18.26 11.12 -8.71
N SER A 73 -18.00 10.48 -7.56
CA SER A 73 -18.95 9.51 -7.00
C SER A 73 -19.98 10.15 -6.06
N LEU A 74 -19.57 11.10 -5.21
CA LEU A 74 -20.49 11.75 -4.25
C LEU A 74 -21.60 12.59 -4.89
N PRO A 75 -21.37 13.35 -5.97
CA PRO A 75 -22.44 14.12 -6.62
C PRO A 75 -23.59 13.26 -7.14
N ASN A 76 -23.32 11.99 -7.46
CA ASN A 76 -24.32 11.02 -7.92
C ASN A 76 -25.18 10.44 -6.79
N HIS A 77 -24.89 10.76 -5.54
CA HIS A 77 -25.61 10.20 -4.40
C HIS A 77 -27.01 10.82 -4.25
N LYS A 78 -28.02 9.99 -3.91
CA LYS A 78 -29.43 10.43 -3.76
C LYS A 78 -29.61 11.60 -2.79
N GLN A 79 -28.79 11.65 -1.74
CA GLN A 79 -28.83 12.68 -0.69
C GLN A 79 -27.87 13.86 -0.95
N TYR A 80 -27.25 13.97 -2.13
CA TYR A 80 -26.25 15.01 -2.38
C TYR A 80 -26.87 16.42 -2.43
N ASN A 81 -28.00 16.56 -3.13
CA ASN A 81 -28.69 17.83 -3.31
C ASN A 81 -29.24 18.35 -1.98
N GLY A 82 -28.83 19.57 -1.59
CA GLY A 82 -29.28 20.22 -0.36
C GLY A 82 -28.60 19.71 0.93
N PHE A 83 -27.67 18.77 0.84
CA PHE A 83 -26.94 18.29 2.02
C PHE A 83 -25.83 19.25 2.43
N SER A 84 -25.81 19.58 3.72
CA SER A 84 -24.78 20.37 4.38
C SER A 84 -24.37 19.71 5.69
N SER A 85 -23.08 19.72 5.99
CA SER A 85 -22.53 19.25 7.26
C SER A 85 -21.17 19.87 7.52
N ALA A 86 -20.74 19.89 8.79
CA ALA A 86 -19.39 20.32 9.15
C ALA A 86 -18.31 19.47 8.46
N GLU A 87 -18.57 18.17 8.27
CA GLU A 87 -17.64 17.25 7.60
C GLU A 87 -17.51 17.55 6.11
N LYS A 88 -18.61 17.90 5.45
CA LYS A 88 -18.62 18.36 4.06
C LYS A 88 -17.81 19.65 3.90
N ALA A 89 -18.05 20.65 4.75
CA ALA A 89 -17.32 21.91 4.70
C ALA A 89 -15.80 21.72 4.87
N LYS A 90 -15.38 20.84 5.80
CA LYS A 90 -13.96 20.48 5.97
C LYS A 90 -13.38 19.83 4.72
N ALA A 91 -14.07 18.86 4.14
CA ALA A 91 -13.61 18.16 2.94
C ALA A 91 -13.51 19.10 1.73
N GLU A 92 -14.50 19.97 1.52
CA GLU A 92 -14.52 20.95 0.43
C GLU A 92 -13.40 21.99 0.58
N ALA A 93 -13.09 22.42 1.81
CA ALA A 93 -12.01 23.37 2.07
C ALA A 93 -10.63 22.83 1.68
N VAL A 94 -10.38 21.52 1.83
CA VAL A 94 -9.09 20.90 1.51
C VAL A 94 -9.04 20.30 0.11
N LEU A 95 -10.15 20.32 -0.65
CA LEU A 95 -10.23 19.68 -1.96
C LEU A 95 -9.22 20.24 -2.96
N GLY A 96 -9.09 21.57 -3.04
CA GLY A 96 -8.11 22.19 -3.94
C GLY A 96 -6.67 21.82 -3.61
N ASP A 97 -6.32 21.75 -2.33
CA ASP A 97 -4.99 21.32 -1.89
C ASP A 97 -4.74 19.84 -2.19
N ALA A 98 -5.74 18.98 -1.99
CA ALA A 98 -5.65 17.56 -2.33
C ALA A 98 -5.37 17.34 -3.83
N PHE A 99 -6.00 18.13 -4.71
CA PHE A 99 -5.73 18.11 -6.15
C PHE A 99 -4.27 18.43 -6.46
N VAL A 100 -3.76 19.54 -5.95
CA VAL A 100 -2.37 19.99 -6.18
C VAL A 100 -1.38 18.94 -5.68
N LYS A 101 -1.62 18.36 -4.50
CA LYS A 101 -0.77 17.29 -3.94
C LYS A 101 -0.82 16.03 -4.79
N ALA A 102 -2.00 15.61 -5.27
CA ALA A 102 -2.14 14.45 -6.13
C ALA A 102 -1.38 14.62 -7.45
N GLU A 103 -1.49 15.77 -8.10
CA GLU A 103 -0.77 16.09 -9.34
C GLU A 103 0.74 16.09 -9.13
N SER A 104 1.22 16.79 -8.10
CA SER A 104 2.64 16.82 -7.77
C SER A 104 3.20 15.42 -7.49
N LEU A 105 2.49 14.60 -6.71
CA LEU A 105 2.90 13.22 -6.41
C LEU A 105 2.92 12.35 -7.66
N LYS A 106 1.97 12.54 -8.60
CA LYS A 106 1.96 11.80 -9.87
C LYS A 106 3.23 12.04 -10.69
N GLU A 107 3.65 13.30 -10.79
CA GLU A 107 4.87 13.67 -11.50
C GLU A 107 6.12 13.12 -10.81
N GLN A 108 6.20 13.25 -9.49
CA GLN A 108 7.31 12.71 -8.69
C GLN A 108 7.43 11.19 -8.83
N LEU A 109 6.30 10.46 -8.75
CA LEU A 109 6.27 9.01 -8.91
C LEU A 109 6.66 8.58 -10.31
N LYS A 110 6.19 9.29 -11.35
CA LYS A 110 6.57 9.00 -12.74
C LYS A 110 8.09 9.10 -12.93
N LYS A 111 8.69 10.21 -12.46
CA LYS A 111 10.14 10.40 -12.52
C LYS A 111 10.90 9.30 -11.76
N LYS A 112 10.47 9.01 -10.52
CA LYS A 112 11.05 7.95 -9.70
C LYS A 112 11.02 6.58 -10.37
N TYR A 113 9.90 6.22 -11.00
CA TYR A 113 9.78 4.91 -11.67
C TYR A 113 10.65 4.83 -12.92
N GLU A 114 10.76 5.91 -13.69
CA GLU A 114 11.65 5.98 -14.86
C GLU A 114 13.11 5.80 -14.44
N GLU A 115 13.56 6.48 -13.38
CA GLU A 115 14.91 6.35 -12.82
C GLU A 115 15.19 4.94 -12.30
N GLU A 116 14.28 4.37 -11.49
CA GLU A 116 14.42 3.02 -10.95
C GLU A 116 14.49 1.95 -12.06
N ALA A 117 13.70 2.08 -13.12
CA ALA A 117 13.74 1.14 -14.23
C ALA A 117 15.03 1.23 -15.05
N VAL A 118 15.62 2.42 -15.22
CA VAL A 118 16.93 2.56 -15.88
C VAL A 118 18.02 1.86 -15.06
N LEU A 119 18.03 2.06 -13.74
CA LEU A 119 18.99 1.42 -12.83
C LEU A 119 18.82 -0.11 -12.81
N ALA A 120 17.58 -0.61 -12.78
CA ALA A 120 17.28 -2.04 -12.85
C ALA A 120 17.77 -2.67 -14.17
N ARG A 121 17.58 -1.98 -15.30
CA ARG A 121 18.08 -2.46 -16.60
C ARG A 121 19.61 -2.45 -16.69
N GLN A 122 20.28 -1.48 -16.07
CA GLN A 122 21.75 -1.42 -16.04
C GLN A 122 22.35 -2.51 -15.15
N SER A 123 21.77 -2.76 -13.98
CA SER A 123 22.21 -3.82 -13.07
C SER A 123 21.96 -5.21 -13.66
N ALA A 124 20.81 -5.46 -14.28
CA ALA A 124 20.55 -6.72 -14.99
C ALA A 124 21.58 -7.01 -16.09
N LYS A 125 21.96 -6.00 -16.89
CA LYS A 125 23.00 -6.12 -17.92
C LYS A 125 24.38 -6.47 -17.35
N LYS A 126 24.74 -5.89 -16.19
CA LYS A 126 26.00 -6.20 -15.49
C LYS A 126 25.99 -7.64 -14.95
N THR A 127 24.91 -8.06 -14.28
CA THR A 127 24.77 -9.44 -13.80
C THR A 127 24.81 -10.46 -14.94
N THR A 128 24.22 -10.16 -16.10
CA THR A 128 24.34 -11.04 -17.28
C THR A 128 25.77 -11.06 -17.84
N ALA A 129 26.48 -9.93 -17.87
CA ALA A 129 27.86 -9.88 -18.35
C ALA A 129 28.82 -10.64 -17.42
N ASP A 130 28.63 -10.51 -16.11
CA ASP A 130 29.41 -11.23 -15.10
C ASP A 130 29.10 -12.74 -15.13
N ASN A 131 27.83 -13.12 -15.26
CA ASN A 131 27.43 -14.53 -15.39
C ASN A 131 27.94 -15.16 -16.71
N VAL A 132 27.93 -14.42 -17.82
CA VAL A 132 28.49 -14.89 -19.11
C VAL A 132 30.02 -14.99 -19.05
N ALA A 133 30.72 -14.07 -18.36
CA ALA A 133 32.16 -14.14 -18.15
C ALA A 133 32.58 -15.33 -17.25
N VAL A 134 31.75 -15.69 -16.27
CA VAL A 134 31.95 -16.88 -15.42
C VAL A 134 31.71 -18.18 -16.20
N ILE A 135 30.69 -18.22 -17.07
CA ILE A 135 30.43 -19.37 -17.95
C ILE A 135 31.55 -19.54 -19.00
N GLY A 136 32.10 -18.44 -19.52
CA GLY A 136 33.23 -18.47 -20.47
C GLY A 136 34.56 -18.94 -19.87
N LYS A 137 34.72 -18.98 -18.54
CA LYS A 137 35.93 -19.48 -17.86
C LYS A 137 35.85 -20.93 -17.39
N ASN A 138 34.65 -21.53 -17.32
CA ASN A 138 34.44 -22.91 -16.85
C ASN A 138 34.00 -23.85 -17.99
N MET A 139 34.79 -23.90 -19.06
CA MET A 139 34.73 -24.99 -20.03
C MET A 139 36.00 -25.84 -19.93
N SER A 140 36.19 -26.49 -18.77
CA SER A 140 36.98 -27.71 -18.65
C SER A 140 36.02 -28.85 -18.38
N VAL A 141 35.76 -29.62 -19.43
CA VAL A 141 35.00 -30.87 -19.38
C VAL A 141 35.83 -31.89 -18.61
N ARG A 142 35.59 -32.04 -17.31
CA ARG A 142 35.89 -33.26 -16.54
C ARG A 142 35.15 -33.23 -15.20
N ASP A 143 34.67 -34.41 -14.83
CA ASP A 143 34.05 -34.78 -13.55
C ASP A 143 32.55 -34.52 -13.42
N VAL A 144 31.80 -35.09 -14.37
CA VAL A 144 30.56 -35.79 -14.03
C VAL A 144 30.97 -37.05 -13.25
N VAL A 145 30.36 -37.28 -12.08
CA VAL A 145 30.35 -38.49 -11.23
C VAL A 145 31.05 -38.35 -9.86
N ALA A 146 30.23 -38.58 -8.82
CA ALA A 146 30.55 -38.93 -7.44
C ALA A 146 31.00 -37.80 -6.47
N ARG A 147 30.04 -37.32 -5.68
CA ARG A 147 29.92 -37.77 -4.29
C ARG A 147 28.60 -37.32 -3.66
N ASN A 148 27.74 -38.32 -3.46
CA ASN A 148 26.63 -38.26 -2.52
C ASN A 148 27.13 -37.84 -1.13
N ARG A 149 26.44 -36.85 -0.56
CA ARG A 149 25.78 -36.92 0.76
C ARG A 149 26.64 -37.45 1.91
N PHE A 150 27.19 -36.56 2.76
CA PHE A 150 27.26 -36.77 4.22
C PHE A 150 27.73 -35.52 4.98
N LEU A 151 27.09 -35.28 6.13
CA LEU A 151 27.36 -34.37 7.27
C LEU A 151 26.07 -33.61 7.65
N GLU A 152 25.16 -34.22 8.43
CA GLU A 152 25.16 -34.36 9.92
C GLU A 152 24.68 -33.06 10.62
N ILE A 153 23.51 -33.04 11.27
CA ILE A 153 23.19 -33.51 12.65
C ILE A 153 23.72 -32.54 13.75
N VAL A 154 22.76 -31.78 14.34
CA VAL A 154 22.52 -31.53 15.78
C VAL A 154 23.19 -30.36 16.56
N ASP A 155 22.28 -29.57 17.18
CA ASP A 155 22.24 -28.81 18.47
C ASP A 155 23.42 -27.96 19.00
N HIS A 156 23.10 -26.72 19.45
CA HIS A 156 22.89 -26.38 20.88
C HIS A 156 22.78 -24.86 21.18
N LYS A 157 21.64 -24.45 21.76
CA LYS A 157 21.43 -23.70 23.03
C LYS A 157 22.55 -22.78 23.58
N LYS A 158 22.27 -21.47 23.79
CA LYS A 158 22.12 -20.80 25.12
C LYS A 158 21.99 -19.27 25.10
N SER A 159 20.99 -18.81 25.86
CA SER A 159 20.85 -17.59 26.69
C SER A 159 21.90 -16.47 26.67
N GLY A 160 21.40 -15.22 26.69
CA GLY A 160 22.12 -14.07 27.26
C GLY A 160 21.35 -12.76 27.11
N SER A 161 20.90 -12.19 28.22
CA SER A 161 20.18 -10.91 28.34
C SER A 161 21.04 -9.71 27.94
N ALA A 162 20.53 -8.82 27.09
CA ALA A 162 20.95 -7.41 27.04
C ALA A 162 19.91 -6.55 26.27
N ALA A 163 19.45 -5.48 26.93
CA ALA A 163 18.82 -4.26 26.41
C ALA A 163 18.02 -4.36 25.09
N VAL A 164 16.69 -4.25 25.19
CA VAL A 164 15.83 -4.01 24.03
C VAL A 164 16.03 -2.56 23.57
N MET A 165 17.03 -2.32 22.73
CA MET A 165 17.01 -1.20 21.81
C MET A 165 16.01 -1.55 20.70
N PHE A 166 14.97 -0.73 20.57
CA PHE A 166 13.98 -0.87 19.50
C PHE A 166 14.63 -0.45 18.18
N ASP A 167 15.20 -1.42 17.45
CA ASP A 167 15.73 -1.19 16.11
C ASP A 167 14.59 -1.24 15.09
N SER A 168 14.09 -0.06 14.70
CA SER A 168 13.01 0.12 13.71
C SER A 168 13.36 -0.38 12.31
N ARG A 169 14.56 -0.95 12.08
CA ARG A 169 15.05 -1.35 10.75
C ARG A 169 14.80 -2.80 10.38
N ASN A 170 14.11 -3.58 11.23
CA ASN A 170 13.84 -5.00 10.96
C ASN A 170 12.39 -5.41 11.30
N LEU A 171 11.41 -4.66 10.79
CA LEU A 171 10.01 -5.07 10.81
C LEU A 171 9.74 -6.10 9.70
N ALA A 172 10.34 -7.28 9.82
CA ALA A 172 9.71 -8.47 9.25
C ALA A 172 8.31 -8.52 9.87
N HIS A 173 7.27 -8.47 9.03
CA HIS A 173 5.88 -8.45 9.48
C HIS A 173 5.69 -9.60 10.48
N LYS A 174 5.40 -9.28 11.75
CA LYS A 174 5.09 -10.31 12.74
C LYS A 174 3.75 -10.91 12.33
N GLU A 175 3.73 -12.21 12.11
CA GLU A 175 2.50 -12.93 11.88
C GLU A 175 1.68 -12.89 13.18
N VAL A 176 0.50 -12.29 13.10
CA VAL A 176 -0.44 -12.18 14.24
C VAL A 176 -1.58 -13.15 13.96
N VAL A 177 -1.70 -14.18 14.78
CA VAL A 177 -2.84 -15.10 14.74
C VAL A 177 -3.98 -14.47 15.53
N VAL A 178 -5.15 -14.38 14.89
CA VAL A 178 -6.35 -13.74 15.46
C VAL A 178 -7.49 -14.74 15.45
N ALA A 179 -8.41 -14.63 16.42
CA ALA A 179 -9.60 -15.48 16.46
C ALA A 179 -10.44 -15.29 15.17
N ALA A 180 -10.92 -16.39 14.60
CA ALA A 180 -11.60 -16.38 13.31
C ALA A 180 -12.87 -15.52 13.32
N ASP A 181 -13.54 -15.44 14.46
CA ASP A 181 -14.77 -14.69 14.70
C ASP A 181 -14.50 -13.23 15.16
N LEU A 182 -13.24 -12.81 15.33
CA LEU A 182 -12.93 -11.48 15.84
C LEU A 182 -13.56 -10.38 14.97
N VAL A 183 -13.46 -10.51 13.65
CA VAL A 183 -13.95 -9.49 12.72
C VAL A 183 -15.48 -9.39 12.82
N GLU A 184 -16.18 -10.51 12.83
CA GLU A 184 -17.65 -10.55 12.96
C GLU A 184 -18.11 -9.95 14.30
N ASN A 185 -17.48 -10.36 15.41
CA ASN A 185 -17.79 -9.86 16.74
C ASN A 185 -17.49 -8.35 16.86
N PHE A 186 -16.37 -7.90 16.31
CA PHE A 186 -16.01 -6.49 16.28
C PHE A 186 -17.04 -5.67 15.50
N VAL A 187 -17.44 -6.12 14.31
CA VAL A 187 -18.45 -5.44 13.50
C VAL A 187 -19.79 -5.37 14.23
N GLN A 188 -20.24 -6.46 14.86
CA GLN A 188 -21.48 -6.48 15.64
C GLN A 188 -21.46 -5.44 16.78
N LEU A 189 -20.37 -5.38 17.55
CA LEU A 189 -20.22 -4.42 18.66
C LEU A 189 -20.11 -2.98 18.14
N ALA A 190 -19.34 -2.75 17.08
CA ALA A 190 -19.15 -1.44 16.46
C ALA A 190 -20.41 -0.94 15.73
N GLN A 191 -21.35 -1.83 15.38
CA GLN A 191 -22.56 -1.47 14.64
C GLN A 191 -23.42 -0.46 15.40
N VAL A 192 -23.50 -0.56 16.73
CA VAL A 192 -24.25 0.38 17.56
C VAL A 192 -23.65 1.78 17.48
N ASN A 193 -22.32 1.90 17.58
CA ASN A 193 -21.60 3.16 17.45
C ASN A 193 -21.70 3.73 16.04
N THR A 194 -21.67 2.85 15.03
CA THR A 194 -21.87 3.20 13.62
C THR A 194 -23.27 3.76 13.38
N ASN A 195 -24.31 3.10 13.91
CA ASN A 195 -25.71 3.54 13.82
C ASN A 195 -25.94 4.87 14.56
N ARG A 196 -25.30 5.03 15.72
CA ARG A 196 -25.31 6.28 16.50
C ARG A 196 -24.41 7.37 15.94
N ASN A 197 -23.76 7.13 14.81
CA ASN A 197 -22.96 8.11 14.10
C ASN A 197 -21.72 8.58 14.88
N VAL A 198 -21.23 7.74 15.80
CA VAL A 198 -20.07 7.98 16.68
C VAL A 198 -18.76 7.51 16.02
N GLU A 199 -18.81 6.48 15.16
CA GLU A 199 -17.64 5.93 14.45
C GLU A 199 -17.98 5.51 12.99
N THR A 200 -16.95 5.37 12.15
CA THR A 200 -17.08 5.13 10.68
C THR A 200 -16.56 3.75 10.25
N CYS A 201 -16.25 2.87 11.21
CA CYS A 201 -15.40 1.69 11.06
C CYS A 201 -15.88 0.62 10.03
N ALA A 202 -17.06 0.78 9.42
CA ALA A 202 -17.63 -0.19 8.48
C ALA A 202 -17.54 0.22 6.98
N ILE A 203 -16.96 1.36 6.61
CA ILE A 203 -16.93 1.80 5.19
C ILE A 203 -15.59 1.53 4.51
N LEU A 204 -14.49 1.43 5.26
CA LEU A 204 -13.14 1.41 4.70
C LEU A 204 -12.59 0.01 4.35
N CYS A 205 -13.28 -1.08 4.72
CA CYS A 205 -12.75 -2.46 4.60
C CYS A 205 -13.47 -3.38 3.60
N GLY A 206 -14.28 -2.86 2.68
CA GLY A 206 -14.94 -3.68 1.64
C GLY A 206 -16.36 -4.08 2.00
N SER A 207 -17.11 -4.58 1.01
CA SER A 207 -18.54 -4.88 1.16
C SER A 207 -18.78 -5.87 2.29
N LEU A 208 -19.81 -5.58 3.09
CA LEU A 208 -20.42 -6.54 4.01
C LEU A 208 -20.98 -7.74 3.24
#